data_AF-A0A7X4B426-F1
#
_entry.id   AF-A0A7X4B426-F1
#
_cell.length_a   1.000
_cell.length_b   1.000
_cell.length_c   1.000
_cell.angle_alpha   90.00
_cell.angle_beta   90.00
_cell.angle_gamma   90.00
#
_symmetry.space_group_name_H-M   'P 1'
#
loop_
_entity.id
_entity.type
_entity.pdbx_description
1 polymer ?
#
loop_
_entity_poly.entity_id
_entity_poly.type
_entity_poly.pdbx_seq_one_letter_code
_entity_poly.pdbx_strand_id
1 'polypeptide(L)'
;MSLNKGNRMRRFGTQGRVYPDKHYVVPRSEEIADFNTRVKEGRYIVLFAPRQTGKTTFFRMAMDRLIAEDPTYFPIQLDFQVMRNGTPPIFYERLSQLIYRNIEYVLGKRGMQQIKELPQFFEKTPLSNHFSISTFFDELSKFLDNKKIVLLIDEFDGIPQDVLSDFLYSLRHIYLADELKNPHSVGIVGVKSISQLNYDRSVSPFNIQDEFRLPNFTFEQVQELTQQYSEEVGQKFSQEVVKLIHTQTGGQPFLVNRFGQILTEELEIPKTESVTIA
;
A
#
# COMPACT_ATOMS: atom_id res chain seq x y z
N MET A 1 -27.48 11.79 -24.40
CA MET A 1 -27.77 10.38 -24.07
C MET A 1 -27.01 10.03 -22.81
N SER A 2 -27.67 10.15 -21.66
CA SER A 2 -27.09 9.90 -20.35
C SER A 2 -27.07 8.40 -20.11
N LEU A 3 -25.87 7.82 -20.00
CA LEU A 3 -25.69 6.44 -19.54
C LEU A 3 -26.16 6.38 -18.08
N ASN A 4 -27.22 5.60 -17.84
CA ASN A 4 -27.66 5.18 -16.52
C ASN A 4 -26.46 4.58 -15.76
N LYS A 5 -25.90 5.32 -14.80
CA LYS A 5 -25.04 4.74 -13.76
C LYS A 5 -25.95 3.96 -12.82
N GLY A 6 -26.30 2.74 -13.21
CA GLY A 6 -26.85 1.77 -12.26
C GLY A 6 -25.86 1.67 -11.10
N ASN A 7 -26.33 1.98 -9.89
CA ASN A 7 -25.51 1.92 -8.68
C ASN A 7 -25.05 0.47 -8.52
N ARG A 8 -23.79 0.18 -8.90
CA ARG A 8 -23.29 -1.19 -8.93
C ARG A 8 -23.00 -1.58 -7.48
N MET A 9 -23.82 -2.48 -6.93
CA MET A 9 -23.65 -2.94 -5.55
C MET A 9 -22.23 -3.47 -5.32
N ARG A 10 -21.66 -3.14 -4.17
CA ARG A 10 -20.35 -3.60 -3.72
C ARG A 10 -20.38 -5.10 -3.48
N ARG A 11 -19.19 -5.71 -3.56
CA ARG A 11 -18.99 -7.16 -3.40
C ARG A 11 -17.89 -7.47 -2.40
N PHE A 12 -17.82 -8.70 -1.91
CA PHE A 12 -16.67 -9.14 -1.14
C PHE A 12 -15.43 -9.22 -2.04
N GLY A 13 -14.32 -8.63 -1.59
CA GLY A 13 -13.10 -8.48 -2.38
C GLY A 13 -12.23 -9.73 -2.37
N THR A 14 -12.45 -10.64 -3.30
CA THR A 14 -11.69 -11.92 -3.39
C THR A 14 -10.63 -11.93 -4.48
N GLN A 15 -10.61 -10.94 -5.37
CA GLN A 15 -9.71 -10.90 -6.52
C GLN A 15 -8.93 -9.58 -6.57
N GLY A 16 -7.60 -9.68 -6.67
CA GLY A 16 -6.74 -8.53 -6.89
C GLY A 16 -6.83 -7.44 -5.83
N ARG A 17 -6.78 -6.18 -6.27
CA ARG A 17 -6.82 -5.01 -5.38
C ARG A 17 -8.26 -4.73 -4.92
N VAL A 18 -8.41 -4.40 -3.65
CA VAL A 18 -9.70 -4.03 -3.05
C VAL A 18 -9.89 -2.52 -3.16
N TYR A 19 -11.11 -2.09 -3.47
CA TYR A 19 -11.48 -0.70 -3.75
C TYR A 19 -12.78 -0.37 -2.99
N PRO A 20 -12.82 0.65 -2.11
CA PRO A 20 -14.00 0.96 -1.30
C PRO A 20 -15.27 1.28 -2.10
N ASP A 21 -15.13 1.79 -3.33
CA ASP A 21 -16.23 2.08 -4.26
C ASP A 21 -16.82 0.82 -4.92
N LYS A 22 -16.12 -0.33 -4.83
CA LYS A 22 -16.52 -1.60 -5.48
C LYS A 22 -16.66 -2.76 -4.51
N HIS A 23 -16.08 -2.64 -3.32
CA HIS A 23 -15.94 -3.74 -2.39
C HIS A 23 -16.26 -3.32 -0.96
N TYR A 24 -16.70 -4.28 -0.16
CA TYR A 24 -16.72 -4.14 1.29
C TYR A 24 -15.27 -4.15 1.81
N VAL A 25 -14.94 -3.24 2.73
CA VAL A 25 -13.56 -3.03 3.20
C VAL A 25 -13.55 -2.83 4.70
N VAL A 26 -12.65 -3.53 5.39
CA VAL A 26 -12.33 -3.23 6.79
C VAL A 26 -11.45 -1.98 6.85
N PRO A 27 -11.83 -0.93 7.59
CA PRO A 27 -11.15 0.36 7.56
C PRO A 27 -9.72 0.34 8.12
N ARG A 28 -9.41 -0.56 9.06
CA ARG A 28 -8.08 -0.68 9.71
C ARG A 28 -7.56 0.65 10.27
N SER A 29 -8.45 1.41 10.90
CA SER A 29 -8.18 2.79 11.33
C SER A 29 -7.03 2.91 12.33
N GLU A 30 -6.92 1.95 13.24
CA GLU A 30 -5.86 1.89 14.26
C GLU A 30 -4.51 1.56 13.64
N GLU A 31 -4.46 0.53 12.78
CA GLU A 31 -3.23 0.12 12.10
C GLU A 31 -2.73 1.22 11.15
N ILE A 32 -3.65 1.92 10.46
CA ILE A 32 -3.30 3.06 9.62
C ILE A 32 -2.73 4.20 10.48
N ALA A 33 -3.29 4.45 11.66
CA ALA A 33 -2.80 5.50 12.56
C ALA A 33 -1.40 5.18 13.10
N ASP A 34 -1.14 3.93 13.52
CA ASP A 34 0.19 3.47 13.93
C ASP A 34 1.19 3.61 12.78
N PHE A 35 0.84 3.13 11.58
CA PHE A 35 1.71 3.25 10.41
C PHE A 35 2.05 4.71 10.09
N ASN A 36 1.06 5.60 10.04
CA ASN A 36 1.29 7.02 9.78
C ASN A 36 2.10 7.70 10.89
N THR A 37 2.00 7.25 12.14
CA THR A 37 2.83 7.73 13.25
C THR A 37 4.30 7.38 13.01
N ARG A 38 4.60 6.12 12.68
CA ARG A 38 5.96 5.67 12.33
C ARG A 38 6.53 6.41 11.13
N VAL A 39 5.71 6.67 10.10
CA VAL A 39 6.08 7.51 8.95
C VAL A 39 6.46 8.92 9.39
N LYS A 40 5.65 9.54 10.26
CA LYS A 40 5.91 10.90 10.74
C LYS A 40 7.22 11.00 11.52
N GLU A 41 7.56 9.96 12.27
CA GLU A 41 8.85 9.82 12.97
C GLU A 41 10.05 9.56 12.04
N GLY A 42 9.83 9.37 10.74
CA GLY A 42 10.91 9.17 9.77
C GLY A 42 11.53 7.77 9.84
N ARG A 43 10.72 6.79 10.24
CA ARG A 43 11.14 5.39 10.34
C ARG A 43 11.16 4.73 8.96
N TYR A 44 12.03 3.74 8.83
CA TYR A 44 12.11 2.86 7.67
C TYR A 44 11.43 1.54 8.05
N ILE A 45 10.25 1.32 7.49
CA ILE A 45 9.26 0.36 7.96
C ILE A 45 9.25 -0.83 7.01
N VAL A 46 9.24 -2.04 7.56
CA VAL A 46 9.13 -3.26 6.77
C VAL A 46 7.89 -4.04 7.16
N LEU A 47 7.10 -4.40 6.15
CA LEU A 47 5.90 -5.20 6.33
C LEU A 47 6.05 -6.53 5.61
N PHE A 48 6.22 -7.58 6.40
CA PHE A 48 6.14 -8.96 5.93
C PHE A 48 4.74 -9.50 6.19
N ALA A 49 4.04 -9.88 5.12
CA ALA A 49 2.86 -10.72 5.29
C ALA A 49 2.69 -11.66 4.10
N PRO A 50 2.11 -12.85 4.31
CA PRO A 50 1.77 -13.79 3.23
C PRO A 50 0.94 -13.13 2.13
N ARG A 51 0.94 -13.68 0.91
CA ARG A 51 0.09 -13.17 -0.19
C ARG A 51 -1.38 -13.08 0.26
N GLN A 52 -2.13 -12.16 -0.36
CA GLN A 52 -3.58 -12.02 -0.16
C GLN A 52 -4.03 -11.61 1.26
N THR A 53 -3.17 -10.91 2.02
CA THR A 53 -3.52 -10.33 3.35
C THR A 53 -3.99 -8.87 3.29
N GLY A 54 -4.21 -8.33 2.09
CA GLY A 54 -4.71 -6.96 1.90
C GLY A 54 -3.67 -5.85 2.09
N LYS A 55 -2.36 -6.17 2.02
CA LYS A 55 -1.26 -5.20 2.22
C LYS A 55 -1.36 -3.99 1.29
N THR A 56 -1.45 -4.21 -0.02
CA THR A 56 -1.56 -3.13 -1.02
C THR A 56 -2.74 -2.21 -0.74
N THR A 57 -3.88 -2.78 -0.32
CA THR A 57 -5.07 -2.01 0.07
C THR A 57 -4.81 -1.18 1.32
N PHE A 58 -4.26 -1.79 2.37
CA PHE A 58 -3.91 -1.12 3.63
C PHE A 58 -3.01 0.09 3.37
N PHE A 59 -1.92 -0.12 2.64
CA PHE A 59 -0.97 0.92 2.37
C PHE A 59 -1.52 2.05 1.50
N ARG A 60 -2.32 1.72 0.47
CA ARG A 60 -2.99 2.76 -0.32
C ARG A 60 -3.90 3.62 0.58
N MET A 61 -4.66 2.99 1.49
CA MET A 61 -5.50 3.72 2.43
C MET A 61 -4.68 4.58 3.40
N ALA A 62 -3.54 4.08 3.88
CA ALA A 62 -2.63 4.85 4.72
C ALA A 62 -2.06 6.07 3.98
N MET A 63 -1.65 5.91 2.72
CA MET A 63 -1.16 7.00 1.88
C MET A 63 -2.27 7.99 1.52
N ASP A 64 -3.45 7.53 1.11
CA ASP A 64 -4.60 8.40 0.83
C ASP A 64 -4.95 9.25 2.07
N ARG A 65 -4.93 8.64 3.27
CA ARG A 65 -5.12 9.35 4.53
C ARG A 65 -4.02 10.38 4.79
N LEU A 66 -2.76 10.02 4.57
CA LEU A 66 -1.62 10.93 4.75
C LEU A 66 -1.69 12.12 3.76
N ILE A 67 -2.08 11.88 2.51
CA ILE A 67 -2.27 12.92 1.49
C ILE A 67 -3.32 13.93 1.94
N ALA A 68 -4.43 13.43 2.51
CA ALA A 68 -5.57 14.23 2.92
C ALA A 68 -5.34 15.00 4.24
N GLU A 69 -4.66 14.39 5.21
CA GLU A 69 -4.55 14.94 6.56
C GLU A 69 -3.33 15.84 6.77
N ASP A 70 -2.22 15.63 6.04
CA ASP A 70 -0.98 16.35 6.32
C ASP A 70 -0.26 16.81 5.03
N PRO A 71 -0.36 18.11 4.69
CA PRO A 71 0.27 18.64 3.48
C PRO A 71 1.80 18.72 3.58
N THR A 72 2.40 18.45 4.74
CA THR A 72 3.86 18.46 4.94
C THR A 72 4.53 17.27 4.28
N TYR A 73 3.84 16.12 4.25
CA TYR A 73 4.35 14.88 3.69
C TYR A 73 3.95 14.75 2.22
N PHE A 74 4.81 14.15 1.40
CA PHE A 74 4.53 13.86 -0.01
C PHE A 74 4.75 12.37 -0.27
N PRO A 75 3.69 11.55 -0.18
CA PRO A 75 3.82 10.11 -0.35
C PRO A 75 3.97 9.72 -1.82
N ILE A 76 4.81 8.73 -2.10
CA ILE A 76 5.05 8.19 -3.43
C ILE A 76 4.92 6.66 -3.32
N GLN A 77 3.88 6.11 -3.93
CA GLN A 77 3.59 4.68 -3.90
C GLN A 77 4.09 4.01 -5.18
N LEU A 78 5.14 3.22 -5.05
CA LEU A 78 5.79 2.47 -6.11
C LEU A 78 5.35 1.01 -6.08
N ASP A 79 5.14 0.42 -7.25
CA ASP A 79 4.82 -1.01 -7.41
C ASP A 79 5.85 -1.62 -8.35
N PHE A 80 6.62 -2.58 -7.86
CA PHE A 80 7.72 -3.20 -8.60
C PHE A 80 7.37 -4.56 -9.23
N GLN A 81 6.09 -4.91 -9.33
CA GLN A 81 5.63 -6.18 -9.91
C GLN A 81 6.21 -6.45 -11.32
N VAL A 82 6.39 -5.40 -12.13
CA VAL A 82 6.86 -5.48 -13.53
C VAL A 82 8.33 -5.04 -13.72
N MET A 83 9.09 -4.90 -12.63
CA MET A 83 10.50 -4.43 -12.68
C MET A 83 11.51 -5.58 -12.77
N ARG A 84 11.05 -6.83 -12.61
CA ARG A 84 11.90 -8.02 -12.59
C ARG A 84 12.62 -8.20 -13.93
N ASN A 85 13.86 -8.68 -13.87
CA ASN A 85 14.71 -8.98 -15.03
C ASN A 85 15.08 -7.77 -15.91
N GLY A 86 14.86 -6.53 -15.44
CA GLY A 86 15.42 -5.35 -16.07
C GLY A 86 16.92 -5.21 -15.77
N THR A 87 17.68 -4.63 -16.69
CA THR A 87 19.05 -4.19 -16.41
C THR A 87 19.04 -2.96 -15.49
N PRO A 88 20.14 -2.63 -14.80
CA PRO A 88 20.17 -1.47 -13.90
C PRO A 88 19.72 -0.16 -14.56
N PRO A 89 20.17 0.21 -15.79
CA PRO A 89 19.67 1.42 -16.44
C PRO A 89 18.16 1.42 -16.67
N ILE A 90 17.59 0.28 -17.09
CA ILE A 90 16.14 0.14 -17.31
C ILE A 90 15.40 0.28 -15.98
N PHE A 91 15.92 -0.30 -14.90
CA PHE A 91 15.30 -0.18 -13.57
C PHE A 91 15.20 1.29 -13.14
N TYR A 92 16.28 2.06 -13.26
CA TYR A 92 16.30 3.46 -12.83
C TYR A 92 15.45 4.37 -13.73
N GLU A 93 15.44 4.12 -15.04
CA GLU A 93 14.53 4.80 -15.97
C GLU A 93 13.06 4.56 -15.59
N ARG A 94 12.69 3.30 -15.31
CA ARG A 94 11.34 2.93 -14.89
C ARG A 94 10.98 3.50 -13.53
N LEU A 95 11.91 3.49 -12.58
CA LEU A 95 11.72 4.10 -11.26
C LEU A 95 11.43 5.59 -11.39
N SER A 96 12.19 6.29 -12.21
CA SER A 96 11.96 7.71 -12.55
C SER A 96 10.55 7.94 -13.10
N GLN A 97 10.11 7.13 -14.07
CA GLN A 97 8.75 7.20 -14.64
C GLN A 97 7.65 6.92 -13.60
N LEU A 98 7.85 5.97 -12.69
CA LEU A 98 6.90 5.64 -11.62
C LEU A 98 6.76 6.78 -10.61
N ILE A 99 7.87 7.40 -10.24
CA ILE A 99 7.91 8.57 -9.35
C ILE A 99 7.19 9.75 -10.01
N TYR A 100 7.50 10.07 -11.27
CA TYR A 100 6.83 11.14 -12.03
C TYR A 100 5.31 10.98 -12.01
N ARG A 101 4.80 9.78 -12.36
CA ARG A 101 3.35 9.50 -12.38
C ARG A 101 2.71 9.60 -11.00
N ASN A 102 3.43 9.20 -9.94
CA ASN A 102 2.93 9.33 -8.58
C ASN A 102 2.84 10.78 -8.13
N ILE A 103 3.79 11.64 -8.54
CA ILE A 103 3.71 13.07 -8.25
C ILE A 103 2.45 13.65 -8.86
N GLU A 104 2.17 13.37 -10.13
CA GLU A 104 0.92 13.83 -10.79
C GLU A 104 -0.33 13.29 -10.08
N TYR A 105 -0.32 12.03 -9.66
CA TYR A 105 -1.41 11.42 -8.90
C TYR A 105 -1.68 12.15 -7.59
N VAL A 106 -0.64 12.42 -6.79
CA VAL A 106 -0.77 13.10 -5.49
C VAL A 106 -1.22 14.54 -5.66
N LEU A 107 -0.67 15.26 -6.65
CA LEU A 107 -1.12 16.61 -6.98
C LEU A 107 -2.62 16.62 -7.35
N GLY A 108 -3.05 15.68 -8.19
CA GLY A 108 -4.46 15.51 -8.56
C GLY A 108 -5.36 15.21 -7.35
N LYS A 109 -4.90 14.35 -6.42
CA LYS A 109 -5.61 14.06 -5.16
C LYS A 109 -5.74 15.26 -4.24
N ARG A 110 -4.78 16.17 -4.27
CA ARG A 110 -4.81 17.44 -3.54
C ARG A 110 -5.59 18.55 -4.26
N GLY A 111 -6.15 18.27 -5.44
CA GLY A 111 -6.81 19.28 -6.27
C GLY A 111 -5.84 20.34 -6.80
N MET A 112 -4.55 20.05 -6.82
CA MET A 112 -3.50 20.94 -7.33
C MET A 112 -3.35 20.78 -8.85
N GLN A 113 -3.01 21.87 -9.52
CA GLN A 113 -2.67 21.82 -10.93
C GLN A 113 -1.34 21.09 -11.14
N GLN A 114 -1.17 20.54 -12.34
CA GLN A 114 0.12 19.97 -12.76
C GLN A 114 1.22 21.04 -12.71
N ILE A 115 2.39 20.66 -12.21
CA ILE A 115 3.56 21.56 -12.17
C ILE A 115 4.21 21.53 -13.56
N LYS A 116 4.22 22.66 -14.26
CA LYS A 116 4.71 22.74 -15.64
C LYS A 116 6.20 22.43 -15.77
N GLU A 117 6.94 22.71 -14.72
CA GLU A 117 8.38 22.54 -14.61
C GLU A 117 8.78 21.09 -14.25
N LEU A 118 7.82 20.22 -13.94
CA LEU A 118 8.08 18.83 -13.53
C LEU A 118 8.87 18.05 -14.59
N PRO A 119 8.53 18.07 -15.89
CA PRO A 119 9.34 17.38 -16.90
C PRO A 119 10.79 17.87 -16.93
N GLN A 120 10.99 19.19 -16.84
CA GLN A 120 12.32 19.79 -16.84
C GLN A 120 13.15 19.41 -15.61
N PHE A 121 12.51 19.24 -14.44
CA PHE A 121 13.18 18.73 -13.25
C PHE A 121 13.76 17.33 -13.49
N PHE A 122 12.98 16.42 -14.07
CA PHE A 122 13.42 15.05 -14.34
C PHE A 122 14.51 14.95 -15.43
N GLU A 123 14.54 15.90 -16.36
CA GLU A 123 15.63 16.03 -17.34
C GLU A 123 16.94 16.52 -16.70
N LYS A 124 16.86 17.51 -15.80
CA LYS A 124 18.03 18.11 -15.12
C LYS A 124 18.60 17.23 -14.01
N THR A 125 17.74 16.48 -13.33
CA THR A 125 18.09 15.63 -12.20
C THR A 125 17.72 14.17 -12.52
N PRO A 126 18.46 13.50 -13.41
CA PRO A 126 18.11 12.15 -13.82
C PRO A 126 18.44 11.12 -12.73
N LEU A 127 17.44 10.30 -12.38
CA LEU A 127 17.64 9.11 -11.58
C LEU A 127 18.16 7.99 -12.48
N SER A 128 19.49 7.84 -12.55
CA SER A 128 20.18 6.98 -13.53
C SER A 128 20.88 5.77 -12.91
N ASN A 129 21.21 5.86 -11.63
CA ASN A 129 21.88 4.80 -10.86
C ASN A 129 21.72 5.02 -9.34
N HIS A 130 22.31 4.13 -8.54
CA HIS A 130 22.20 4.20 -7.08
C HIS A 130 22.84 5.45 -6.47
N PHE A 131 23.91 6.00 -7.08
CA PHE A 131 24.56 7.23 -6.62
C PHE A 131 23.65 8.46 -6.78
N SER A 132 22.79 8.47 -7.80
CA SER A 132 21.85 9.57 -8.02
C SER A 132 20.67 9.61 -7.04
N ILE A 133 20.41 8.55 -6.26
CA ILE A 133 19.21 8.44 -5.41
C ILE A 133 19.15 9.58 -4.38
N SER A 134 20.23 9.83 -3.63
CA SER A 134 20.25 10.85 -2.57
C SER A 134 20.01 12.23 -3.16
N THR A 135 20.83 12.63 -4.13
CA THR A 135 20.70 13.94 -4.81
C THR A 135 19.33 14.11 -5.44
N PHE A 136 18.79 13.06 -6.08
CA PHE A 136 17.47 13.11 -6.68
C PHE A 136 16.37 13.43 -5.66
N PHE A 137 16.35 12.73 -4.52
CA PHE A 137 15.30 12.94 -3.51
C PHE A 137 15.46 14.26 -2.76
N ASP A 138 16.68 14.75 -2.56
CA ASP A 138 16.92 16.07 -1.97
C ASP A 138 16.45 17.20 -2.90
N GLU A 139 16.84 17.14 -4.17
CA GLU A 139 16.39 18.12 -5.16
C GLU A 139 14.87 18.02 -5.40
N LEU A 140 14.29 16.82 -5.36
CA LEU A 140 12.85 16.62 -5.45
C LEU A 140 12.12 17.23 -4.24
N SER A 141 12.68 17.07 -3.03
CA SER A 141 12.10 17.68 -1.83
C SER A 141 12.08 19.20 -1.94
N LYS A 142 13.21 19.81 -2.34
CA LYS A 142 13.31 21.26 -2.59
C LYS A 142 12.34 21.73 -3.67
N PHE A 143 12.27 21.01 -4.78
CA PHE A 143 11.36 21.30 -5.90
C PHE A 143 9.89 21.28 -5.47
N LEU A 144 9.53 20.42 -4.52
CA LEU A 144 8.18 20.31 -3.99
C LEU A 144 7.91 21.23 -2.79
N ASP A 145 8.68 22.31 -2.59
CA ASP A 145 8.61 23.22 -1.42
C ASP A 145 9.01 22.56 -0.09
N ASN A 146 10.13 21.85 -0.09
CA ASN A 146 10.72 21.16 1.07
C ASN A 146 9.78 20.16 1.75
N LYS A 147 8.95 19.48 0.96
CA LYS A 147 8.03 18.45 1.47
C LYS A 147 8.81 17.22 1.90
N LYS A 148 8.33 16.57 2.96
CA LYS A 148 8.88 15.31 3.46
C LYS A 148 8.44 14.17 2.56
N ILE A 149 9.35 13.69 1.70
CA ILE A 149 9.04 12.60 0.77
C ILE A 149 8.90 11.30 1.56
N VAL A 150 7.80 10.58 1.35
CA VAL A 150 7.55 9.26 1.94
C VAL A 150 7.50 8.25 0.81
N LEU A 151 8.43 7.32 0.76
CA LEU A 151 8.38 6.24 -0.23
C LEU A 151 7.63 5.05 0.34
N LEU A 152 6.77 4.47 -0.48
CA LEU A 152 6.17 3.19 -0.21
C LEU A 152 6.45 2.28 -1.41
N ILE A 153 7.14 1.17 -1.19
CA ILE A 153 7.55 0.24 -2.23
C ILE A 153 6.79 -1.07 -2.05
N ASP A 154 5.79 -1.30 -2.89
CA ASP A 154 5.07 -2.57 -3.00
C ASP A 154 5.79 -3.55 -3.94
N GLU A 155 5.60 -4.84 -3.69
CA GLU A 155 6.27 -5.92 -4.41
C GLU A 155 7.80 -5.73 -4.49
N PHE A 156 8.43 -5.42 -3.35
CA PHE A 156 9.89 -5.18 -3.24
C PHE A 156 10.74 -6.34 -3.78
N ASP A 157 10.21 -7.56 -3.74
CA ASP A 157 10.79 -8.75 -4.37
C ASP A 157 10.93 -8.62 -5.90
N GLY A 158 10.40 -7.56 -6.49
CA GLY A 158 10.45 -7.21 -7.90
C GLY A 158 11.75 -6.53 -8.35
N ILE A 159 12.59 -6.06 -7.43
CA ILE A 159 13.86 -5.41 -7.78
C ILE A 159 14.84 -6.43 -8.38
N PRO A 160 15.51 -6.12 -9.51
CA PRO A 160 16.58 -6.95 -10.06
C PRO A 160 17.71 -7.19 -9.05
N GLN A 161 18.28 -8.40 -9.05
CA GLN A 161 19.29 -8.81 -8.06
C GLN A 161 20.56 -7.96 -8.11
N ASP A 162 20.96 -7.55 -9.31
CA ASP A 162 22.11 -6.68 -9.58
C ASP A 162 21.89 -5.22 -9.17
N VAL A 163 20.64 -4.81 -8.91
CA VAL A 163 20.29 -3.46 -8.43
C VAL A 163 20.04 -3.44 -6.92
N LEU A 164 19.47 -4.53 -6.40
CA LEU A 164 18.95 -4.62 -5.04
C LEU A 164 19.97 -4.20 -3.97
N SER A 165 21.20 -4.70 -4.06
CA SER A 165 22.27 -4.40 -3.10
C SER A 165 22.53 -2.90 -3.01
N ASP A 166 22.86 -2.28 -4.14
CA ASP A 166 23.24 -0.88 -4.20
C ASP A 166 22.07 0.04 -3.84
N PHE A 167 20.86 -0.33 -4.26
CA PHE A 167 19.64 0.38 -3.90
C PHE A 167 19.42 0.41 -2.37
N LEU A 168 19.62 -0.73 -1.69
CA LEU A 168 19.55 -0.81 -0.24
C LEU A 168 20.66 0.02 0.43
N TYR A 169 21.89 -0.02 -0.07
CA TYR A 169 22.97 0.83 0.46
C TYR A 169 22.65 2.32 0.36
N SER A 170 22.10 2.78 -0.77
CA SER A 170 21.69 4.18 -0.93
C SER A 170 20.60 4.58 0.06
N LEU A 171 19.58 3.74 0.24
CA LEU A 171 18.52 3.97 1.23
C LEU A 171 19.08 4.03 2.66
N ARG A 172 20.08 3.19 2.98
CA ARG A 172 20.73 3.15 4.30
C ARG A 172 21.56 4.39 4.54
N HIS A 173 22.31 4.82 3.53
CA HIS A 173 23.10 6.05 3.59
C HIS A 173 22.21 7.25 3.92
N ILE A 174 21.08 7.39 3.23
CA ILE A 174 20.08 8.44 3.48
C ILE A 174 19.52 8.33 4.90
N TYR A 175 19.16 7.12 5.34
CA TYR A 175 18.56 6.94 6.66
C TYR A 175 19.47 7.37 7.82
N LEU A 176 20.79 7.18 7.66
CA LEU A 176 21.83 7.51 8.64
C LEU A 176 22.34 8.95 8.54
N ALA A 177 21.90 9.73 7.56
CA ALA A 177 22.32 11.12 7.40
C ALA A 177 21.70 12.01 8.49
N ASP A 178 22.51 12.90 9.08
CA ASP A 178 22.09 13.85 10.11
C ASP A 178 21.31 15.05 9.53
N GLU A 179 21.61 15.44 8.29
CA GLU A 179 20.96 16.52 7.54
C GLU A 179 20.41 15.98 6.20
N LEU A 180 19.37 16.62 5.65
CA LEU A 180 18.81 16.28 4.33
C LEU A 180 18.36 14.80 4.19
N LYS A 181 17.54 14.35 5.14
CA LYS A 181 16.99 12.98 5.14
C LYS A 181 15.84 12.85 4.13
N ASN A 182 16.13 12.79 2.83
CA ASN A 182 15.15 12.50 1.79
C ASN A 182 15.46 11.20 1.03
N PRO A 183 14.54 10.23 0.98
CA PRO A 183 13.20 10.27 1.56
C PRO A 183 13.19 10.27 3.11
N HIS A 184 12.24 11.00 3.69
CA HIS A 184 12.05 11.12 5.14
C HIS A 184 11.69 9.78 5.78
N SER A 185 10.86 8.99 5.09
CA SER A 185 10.44 7.65 5.52
C SER A 185 10.30 6.74 4.31
N VAL A 186 10.57 5.44 4.53
CA VAL A 186 10.43 4.40 3.50
C VAL A 186 9.66 3.23 4.09
N GLY A 187 8.52 2.88 3.50
CA GLY A 187 7.78 1.65 3.77
C GLY A 187 8.03 0.62 2.68
N ILE A 188 8.38 -0.61 3.06
CA ILE A 188 8.64 -1.70 2.11
C ILE A 188 7.69 -2.87 2.35
N VAL A 189 7.15 -3.39 1.26
CA VAL A 189 6.24 -4.54 1.24
C VAL A 189 6.84 -5.65 0.39
N GLY A 190 7.01 -6.83 1.00
CA GLY A 190 7.55 -7.99 0.31
C GLY A 190 6.98 -9.29 0.87
N VAL A 191 7.11 -10.36 0.08
CA VAL A 191 6.79 -11.73 0.51
C VAL A 191 8.02 -12.37 1.13
N LYS A 192 9.22 -12.10 0.58
CA LYS A 192 10.47 -12.58 1.18
C LYS A 192 10.93 -11.61 2.25
N SER A 193 11.46 -12.17 3.34
CA SER A 193 12.15 -11.34 4.31
C SER A 193 13.40 -10.73 3.68
N ILE A 194 13.70 -9.45 3.95
CA ILE A 194 15.00 -8.86 3.58
C ILE A 194 16.14 -9.69 4.19
N SER A 195 15.92 -10.32 5.37
CA SER A 195 16.86 -11.25 5.99
C SER A 195 17.03 -12.58 5.25
N GLN A 196 16.06 -12.99 4.42
CA GLN A 196 16.16 -14.16 3.55
C GLN A 196 16.85 -13.87 2.21
N LEU A 197 17.12 -12.60 1.90
CA LEU A 197 17.81 -12.21 0.67
C LEU A 197 19.34 -12.44 0.75
N ASN A 198 19.86 -13.12 1.79
CA ASN A 198 21.29 -13.38 2.03
C ASN A 198 22.18 -12.13 2.02
N TYR A 199 21.60 -10.93 2.03
CA TYR A 199 22.36 -9.71 2.23
C TYR A 199 22.77 -9.64 3.69
N ASP A 200 24.06 -9.42 3.88
CA ASP A 200 24.64 -9.28 5.19
C ASP A 200 23.88 -8.21 5.98
N ARG A 201 23.72 -8.43 7.29
CA ARG A 201 22.97 -7.53 8.19
C ARG A 201 23.53 -6.09 8.17
N SER A 202 24.75 -5.93 7.68
CA SER A 202 25.45 -4.67 7.44
C SER A 202 24.84 -3.80 6.32
N VAL A 203 24.14 -4.40 5.34
CA VAL A 203 23.68 -3.71 4.12
C VAL A 203 22.29 -3.09 4.26
N SER A 204 21.39 -3.76 4.99
CA SER A 204 19.99 -3.34 5.05
C SER A 204 19.83 -2.02 5.84
N PRO A 205 19.17 -0.98 5.29
CA PRO A 205 18.71 0.19 6.03
C PRO A 205 17.75 -0.19 7.17
N PHE A 206 17.04 -1.30 6.97
CA PHE A 206 15.90 -1.73 7.76
C PHE A 206 16.30 -2.65 8.93
N ASN A 207 17.60 -2.76 9.20
CA ASN A 207 18.10 -3.62 10.26
C ASN A 207 17.90 -3.03 11.68
N ILE A 208 17.41 -1.79 11.76
CA ILE A 208 16.75 -1.23 12.95
C ILE A 208 15.26 -1.55 12.77
N GLN A 209 14.85 -2.73 13.24
CA GLN A 209 13.57 -3.37 12.90
C GLN A 209 12.35 -2.61 13.39
N ASP A 210 11.87 -1.63 12.63
CA ASP A 210 10.47 -1.21 12.74
C ASP A 210 9.59 -2.15 11.90
N GLU A 211 9.52 -3.42 12.34
CA GLU A 211 8.63 -4.41 11.73
C GLU A 211 7.18 -3.97 11.98
N PHE A 212 6.44 -3.77 10.89
CA PHE A 212 5.02 -3.50 10.94
C PHE A 212 4.25 -4.79 10.69
N ARG A 213 3.52 -5.26 11.70
CA ARG A 213 2.67 -6.44 11.59
C ARG A 213 1.26 -6.00 11.22
N LEU A 214 0.74 -6.58 10.14
CA LEU A 214 -0.63 -6.38 9.72
C LEU A 214 -1.46 -7.58 10.18
N PRO A 215 -2.23 -7.47 11.27
CA PRO A 215 -2.98 -8.60 11.81
C PRO A 215 -4.10 -9.03 10.87
N ASN A 216 -4.56 -10.27 11.08
CA ASN A 216 -5.83 -10.74 10.52
C ASN A 216 -6.99 -9.92 11.10
N PHE A 217 -8.14 -9.99 10.45
CA PHE A 217 -9.32 -9.28 10.93
C PHE A 217 -9.76 -9.78 12.30
N THR A 218 -10.09 -8.85 13.20
CA THR A 218 -10.76 -9.20 14.46
C THR A 218 -12.19 -9.64 14.19
N PHE A 219 -12.85 -10.21 15.20
CA PHE A 219 -14.26 -10.57 15.10
C PHE A 219 -15.13 -9.35 14.78
N GLU A 220 -14.86 -8.22 15.42
CA GLU A 220 -15.56 -6.94 15.21
C GLU A 220 -15.37 -6.42 13.78
N GLN A 221 -14.16 -6.57 13.22
CA GLN A 221 -13.88 -6.19 11.84
C GLN A 221 -14.59 -7.11 10.83
N VAL A 222 -14.70 -8.41 11.10
CA VAL A 222 -15.51 -9.33 10.28
C VAL A 222 -16.99 -8.97 10.37
N GLN A 223 -17.48 -8.64 11.58
CA GLN A 223 -18.85 -8.19 11.79
C GLN A 223 -19.14 -6.92 11.01
N GLU A 224 -18.30 -5.89 11.11
CA GLU A 224 -18.40 -4.64 10.36
C GLU A 224 -18.45 -4.90 8.85
N LEU A 225 -17.58 -5.78 8.34
CA LEU A 225 -17.54 -6.14 6.92
C LEU A 225 -18.87 -6.77 6.46
N THR A 226 -19.42 -7.72 7.22
CA THR A 226 -20.72 -8.34 6.91
C THR A 226 -21.88 -7.37 7.08
N GLN A 227 -21.78 -6.42 8.00
CA GLN A 227 -22.80 -5.41 8.22
C GLN A 227 -22.88 -4.42 7.05
N GLN A 228 -21.75 -4.03 6.46
CA GLN A 228 -21.75 -3.20 5.23
C GLN A 228 -22.56 -3.87 4.10
N TYR A 229 -22.45 -5.19 3.95
CA TYR A 229 -23.26 -5.96 3.01
C TYR A 229 -24.74 -5.95 3.39
N SER A 230 -25.05 -6.24 4.66
CA SER A 230 -26.44 -6.32 5.13
C SER A 230 -27.18 -5.01 5.03
N GLU A 231 -26.51 -3.88 5.25
CA GLU A 231 -27.08 -2.54 5.09
C GLU A 231 -27.34 -2.20 3.62
N GLU A 232 -26.45 -2.62 2.71
CA GLU A 232 -26.56 -2.32 1.28
C GLU A 232 -27.56 -3.22 0.55
N VAL A 233 -27.63 -4.51 0.92
CA VAL A 233 -28.44 -5.51 0.21
C VAL A 233 -29.74 -5.85 0.96
N GLY A 234 -29.83 -5.53 2.25
CA GLY A 234 -30.99 -5.87 3.10
C GLY A 234 -31.00 -7.31 3.61
N GLN A 235 -30.04 -8.15 3.20
CA GLN A 235 -29.89 -9.53 3.66
C GLN A 235 -28.97 -9.60 4.88
N LYS A 236 -29.52 -10.00 6.04
CA LYS A 236 -28.78 -10.06 7.32
C LYS A 236 -27.97 -11.34 7.45
N PHE A 237 -26.78 -11.22 8.03
CA PHE A 237 -26.04 -12.36 8.58
C PHE A 237 -26.44 -12.57 10.04
N SER A 238 -26.70 -13.83 10.44
CA SER A 238 -26.86 -14.15 11.85
C SER A 238 -25.54 -14.02 12.61
N GLN A 239 -25.61 -13.71 13.90
CA GLN A 239 -24.42 -13.59 14.76
C GLN A 239 -23.64 -14.91 14.80
N GLU A 240 -24.33 -16.06 14.77
CA GLU A 240 -23.68 -17.38 14.73
C GLU A 240 -22.87 -17.57 13.45
N VAL A 241 -23.39 -17.13 12.29
CA VAL A 241 -22.66 -17.22 11.01
C VAL A 241 -21.42 -16.34 11.03
N VAL A 242 -21.52 -15.09 11.48
CA VAL A 242 -20.35 -14.19 11.59
C VAL A 242 -19.27 -14.79 12.49
N LYS A 243 -19.68 -15.34 13.64
CA LYS A 243 -18.78 -16.04 14.57
C LYS A 243 -18.13 -17.26 13.93
N LEU A 244 -18.88 -18.04 13.17
CA LEU A 244 -18.35 -19.21 12.49
C LEU A 244 -17.36 -18.82 11.39
N ILE A 245 -17.65 -17.79 10.58
CA ILE A 245 -16.72 -17.25 9.58
C ILE A 245 -15.41 -16.87 10.26
N HIS A 246 -15.44 -16.05 11.32
CA HIS A 246 -14.23 -15.64 12.01
C HIS A 246 -13.46 -16.84 12.59
N THR A 247 -14.15 -17.78 13.24
CA THR A 247 -13.54 -18.97 13.86
C THR A 247 -12.85 -19.87 12.82
N GLN A 248 -13.51 -20.13 11.69
CA GLN A 248 -12.98 -21.02 10.64
C GLN A 248 -11.84 -20.38 9.84
N THR A 249 -11.89 -19.05 9.65
CA THR A 249 -10.90 -18.34 8.85
C THR A 249 -9.73 -17.80 9.67
N GLY A 250 -9.85 -17.76 11.00
CA GLY A 250 -8.92 -17.04 11.88
C GLY A 250 -8.77 -15.56 11.51
N GLY A 251 -9.82 -14.97 10.93
CA GLY A 251 -9.83 -13.59 10.45
C GLY A 251 -9.00 -13.33 9.18
N GLN A 252 -8.49 -14.36 8.50
CA GLN A 252 -7.64 -14.16 7.32
C GLN A 252 -8.41 -13.39 6.23
N PRO A 253 -7.91 -12.23 5.74
CA PRO A 253 -8.71 -11.32 4.90
C PRO A 253 -9.30 -11.93 3.64
N PHE A 254 -8.54 -12.74 2.91
CA PHE A 254 -9.01 -13.40 1.69
C PHE A 254 -10.08 -14.45 1.99
N LEU A 255 -9.88 -15.30 3.00
CA LEU A 255 -10.81 -16.33 3.40
C LEU A 255 -12.13 -15.70 3.89
N VAL A 256 -12.08 -14.67 4.74
CA VAL A 256 -13.27 -13.95 5.20
C VAL A 256 -14.07 -13.42 4.00
N ASN A 257 -13.42 -12.76 3.05
CA ASN A 257 -14.08 -12.26 1.84
C ASN A 257 -14.60 -13.41 0.96
N ARG A 258 -13.88 -14.54 0.88
CA ARG A 258 -14.31 -15.70 0.09
C ARG A 258 -15.55 -16.35 0.67
N PHE A 259 -15.64 -16.50 1.99
CA PHE A 259 -16.84 -16.96 2.66
C PHE A 259 -18.01 -16.00 2.41
N GLY A 260 -17.78 -14.69 2.55
CA GLY A 260 -18.80 -13.68 2.21
C GLY A 260 -19.30 -13.81 0.78
N GLN A 261 -18.40 -13.97 -0.20
CA GLN A 261 -18.76 -14.20 -1.59
C GLN A 261 -19.56 -15.48 -1.78
N ILE A 262 -19.10 -16.61 -1.24
CA ILE A 262 -19.79 -17.91 -1.39
C ILE A 262 -21.21 -17.81 -0.82
N LEU A 263 -21.37 -17.28 0.40
CA LEU A 263 -22.65 -17.19 1.09
C LEU A 263 -23.64 -16.24 0.43
N THR A 264 -23.16 -15.27 -0.37
CA THR A 264 -24.02 -14.21 -0.93
C THR A 264 -24.17 -14.26 -2.44
N GLU A 265 -23.27 -14.92 -3.16
CA GLU A 265 -23.27 -14.97 -4.62
C GLU A 265 -23.40 -16.40 -5.17
N GLU A 266 -22.97 -17.42 -4.43
CA GLU A 266 -22.86 -18.80 -4.95
C GLU A 266 -23.83 -19.79 -4.29
N LEU A 267 -24.02 -19.67 -2.99
CA LEU A 267 -25.11 -20.35 -2.30
C LEU A 267 -26.38 -19.56 -2.62
N GLU A 268 -27.30 -20.17 -3.36
CA GLU A 268 -28.56 -19.58 -3.86
C GLU A 268 -29.57 -19.29 -2.72
N ILE A 269 -29.12 -18.70 -1.61
CA ILE A 269 -29.93 -18.30 -0.47
C ILE A 269 -30.80 -17.10 -0.88
N PRO A 270 -32.14 -17.20 -0.78
CA PRO A 270 -33.03 -16.10 -1.11
C PRO A 270 -32.67 -14.82 -0.34
N LYS A 271 -32.61 -13.67 -1.04
CA LYS A 271 -32.26 -12.38 -0.42
C LYS A 271 -33.26 -11.90 0.63
N THR A 272 -34.46 -12.47 0.63
CA THR A 272 -35.51 -12.25 1.63
C THR A 272 -35.23 -12.97 2.95
N GLU A 273 -34.31 -13.94 2.96
CA GLU A 273 -33.97 -14.74 4.12
C GLU A 273 -32.61 -14.34 4.69
N SER A 274 -32.48 -14.44 6.02
CA SER A 274 -31.19 -14.21 6.69
C SER A 274 -30.26 -15.38 6.44
N VAL A 275 -28.96 -15.11 6.31
CA VAL A 275 -27.94 -16.15 6.24
C VAL A 275 -27.75 -16.72 7.64
N THR A 276 -28.19 -17.96 7.85
CA THR A 276 -28.17 -18.68 9.13
C THR A 276 -27.42 -20.01 9.03
N ILE A 277 -27.07 -20.61 10.17
CA ILE A 277 -26.58 -22.00 10.21
C ILE A 277 -27.77 -22.94 9.97
N ALA A 278 -27.56 -23.99 9.18
CA ALA A 278 -28.54 -25.05 8.93
C ALA A 278 -28.67 -26.03 10.12
#